data_AF-A0AAP4C752-F1
#
_entry.id   AF-A0AAP4C752-F1
#
_cell.length_a   1.000
_cell.length_b   1.000
_cell.length_c   1.000
_cell.angle_alpha   90.00
_cell.angle_beta   90.00
_cell.angle_gamma   90.00
#
_symmetry.space_group_name_H-M   'P 1'
#
loop_
_entity.id
_entity.type
_entity.pdbx_description
1 polymer ?
#
loop_
_entity_poly.entity_id
_entity_poly.type
_entity_poly.pdbx_seq_one_letter_code
_entity_poly.pdbx_strand_id
1 'polypeptide(L)'
;MTIEWMSFLLVFAATLVSTMFVVLMFSTGVRLQSMHDAASEEGLPKTKRLKAGYYACYGVSGVIVLIGIALIVPALHKALGF
;
A
#
# COMPACT_ATOMS: atom_id res chain seq x y z
N MET A 1 -26.82 7.09 27.65
CA MET A 1 -25.75 6.86 26.67
C MET A 1 -25.81 7.98 25.66
N THR A 2 -24.86 8.91 25.69
CA THR A 2 -24.72 9.95 24.66
C THR A 2 -23.85 9.38 23.56
N ILE A 3 -24.31 9.51 22.31
CA ILE A 3 -23.55 9.06 21.15
C ILE A 3 -22.53 10.15 20.83
N GLU A 4 -21.26 9.81 20.95
CA GLU A 4 -20.15 10.69 20.57
C GLU A 4 -20.00 10.68 19.04
N TRP A 5 -20.86 11.44 18.36
CA TRP A 5 -20.87 11.57 16.89
C TRP A 5 -19.49 11.92 16.30
N MET A 6 -18.65 12.62 17.08
CA MET A 6 -17.29 12.98 16.70
C MET A 6 -16.36 11.77 16.54
N SER A 7 -16.51 10.75 17.39
CA SER A 7 -15.67 9.54 17.34
C SER A 7 -15.90 8.74 16.05
N PHE A 8 -17.16 8.67 15.58
CA PHE A 8 -17.48 8.02 14.32
C PHE A 8 -16.87 8.75 13.12
N LEU A 9 -16.97 10.08 13.09
CA LEU A 9 -16.36 10.91 12.05
C LEU A 9 -14.85 10.73 11.99
N LEU A 10 -14.19 10.64 13.15
CA LEU A 10 -12.74 10.47 13.23
C LEU A 10 -12.29 9.11 12.66
N VAL A 11 -12.98 8.02 13.00
CA VAL A 11 -12.67 6.68 12.45
C VAL A 11 -12.92 6.66 10.93
N PHE A 12 -14.01 7.28 10.47
CA PHE A 12 -14.28 7.41 9.05
C PHE A 12 -13.17 8.15 8.31
N ALA A 13 -12.76 9.32 8.81
CA ALA A 13 -11.69 10.10 8.21
C ALA A 13 -10.35 9.35 8.24
N ALA A 14 -10.00 8.71 9.36
CA ALA A 14 -8.77 7.94 9.51
C ALA A 14 -8.71 6.77 8.52
N THR A 15 -9.78 5.99 8.40
CA THR A 15 -9.84 4.84 7.48
C THR A 15 -9.84 5.29 6.01
N LEU A 16 -10.54 6.36 5.69
CA LEU A 16 -10.58 6.92 4.33
C LEU A 16 -9.21 7.42 3.89
N VAL A 17 -8.53 8.24 4.71
CA VAL A 17 -7.19 8.75 4.42
C VAL A 17 -6.18 7.62 4.29
N SER A 18 -6.20 6.66 5.22
CA SER A 18 -5.32 5.49 5.16
C SER A 18 -5.51 4.70 3.87
N THR A 19 -6.76 4.47 3.47
CA THR A 19 -7.09 3.73 2.25
C THR A 19 -6.62 4.48 1.01
N MET A 20 -6.93 5.78 0.92
CA MET A 20 -6.49 6.61 -0.21
C MET A 20 -4.96 6.59 -0.35
N PHE A 21 -4.22 6.71 0.75
CA PHE A 21 -2.76 6.70 0.73
C PHE A 21 -2.20 5.40 0.13
N VAL A 22 -2.68 4.24 0.63
CA VAL A 22 -2.23 2.92 0.14
C VAL A 22 -2.59 2.73 -1.34
N VAL A 23 -3.80 3.09 -1.75
CA VAL A 23 -4.27 2.93 -3.13
C VAL A 23 -3.51 3.82 -4.11
N LEU A 24 -3.22 5.07 -3.73
CA LEU A 24 -2.45 6.00 -4.57
C LEU A 24 -1.00 5.52 -4.75
N MET A 25 -0.38 5.06 -3.66
CA MET A 25 0.96 4.51 -3.71
C MET A 25 1.04 3.26 -4.62
N PHE A 26 0.08 2.35 -4.47
CA PHE A 26 -0.03 1.16 -5.32
C PHE A 26 -0.29 1.53 -6.80
N SER A 27 -1.24 2.43 -7.06
CA SER A 27 -1.56 2.89 -8.43
C SER A 27 -0.38 3.56 -9.12
N THR A 28 0.45 4.29 -8.37
CA THR A 28 1.69 4.89 -8.89
C THR A 28 2.71 3.81 -9.27
N GLY A 29 2.81 2.74 -8.46
CA GLY A 29 3.60 1.55 -8.79
C GLY A 29 3.18 0.88 -10.09
N VAL A 30 1.86 0.69 -10.29
CA VAL A 30 1.29 0.14 -11.54
C VAL A 30 1.64 1.00 -12.75
N ARG A 31 1.55 2.33 -12.64
CA ARG A 31 1.89 3.25 -13.73
C ARG A 31 3.37 3.19 -14.11
N LEU A 32 4.27 3.08 -13.13
CA LEU A 32 5.70 2.93 -13.40
C LEU A 32 6.01 1.60 -14.08
N GLN A 33 5.30 0.53 -13.71
CA GLN A 33 5.42 -0.77 -14.34
C GLN A 33 4.94 -0.74 -15.80
N SER A 34 3.79 -0.12 -16.09
CA SER A 34 3.31 0.01 -17.47
C SER A 34 4.27 0.82 -18.35
N MET A 35 4.90 1.87 -17.80
CA MET A 35 5.93 2.63 -18.51
C MET A 35 7.20 1.80 -18.76
N HIS A 36 7.54 0.89 -17.84
CA HIS A 36 8.67 -0.03 -18.02
C HIS A 36 8.41 -1.06 -19.12
N ASP A 37 7.20 -1.62 -19.16
CA ASP A 37 6.82 -2.61 -20.17
C ASP A 37 6.78 -1.97 -21.57
N ALA A 38 6.23 -0.74 -21.70
CA ALA A 38 6.27 0.01 -22.96
C ALA A 38 7.70 0.31 -23.43
N ALA A 39 8.62 0.66 -22.52
CA ALA A 39 10.02 0.90 -22.86
C ALA A 39 10.80 -0.38 -23.19
N SER A 40 10.30 -1.56 -22.78
CA SER A 40 10.94 -2.86 -23.06
C SER A 40 10.69 -3.34 -24.48
N GLU A 41 9.57 -2.96 -25.11
CA GLU A 41 9.24 -3.31 -26.50
C GLU A 41 10.09 -2.54 -27.52
N GLU A 42 10.49 -1.29 -27.21
CA GLU A 42 11.31 -0.45 -28.09
C GLU A 42 12.82 -0.79 -28.08
N GLY A 43 13.26 -1.79 -27.31
CA GLY A 43 14.67 -2.26 -27.32
C GLY A 43 15.68 -1.33 -26.63
N LEU A 44 15.22 -0.36 -25.84
CA LEU A 44 16.06 0.60 -25.10
C LEU A 44 16.84 -0.12 -23.96
N PRO A 45 18.11 0.25 -23.67
CA PRO A 45 18.91 -0.44 -22.65
C PRO A 45 18.21 -0.46 -21.29
N LYS A 46 17.99 -1.68 -20.78
CA LYS A 46 17.33 -2.00 -19.51
C LYS A 46 17.93 -1.22 -18.34
N THR A 47 17.41 -0.04 -18.04
CA THR A 47 17.76 0.70 -16.83
C THR A 47 17.21 -0.07 -15.62
N LYS A 48 18.04 -0.94 -15.03
CA LYS A 48 17.72 -1.73 -13.82
C LYS A 48 17.13 -0.88 -12.69
N ARG A 49 17.41 0.42 -12.68
CA ARG A 49 16.87 1.43 -11.75
C ARG A 49 15.36 1.60 -11.83
N LEU A 50 14.76 1.53 -13.02
CA LEU A 50 13.31 1.66 -13.17
C LEU A 50 12.58 0.42 -12.65
N LYS A 51 13.21 -0.75 -12.83
CA LYS A 51 12.70 -2.04 -12.35
C LYS A 51 12.66 -2.13 -10.83
N ALA A 52 13.70 -1.62 -10.17
CA ALA A 52 13.76 -1.55 -8.72
C ALA A 52 12.71 -0.59 -8.13
N GLY A 53 12.41 0.51 -8.82
CA GLY A 53 11.49 1.55 -8.33
C GLY A 53 10.05 1.05 -8.16
N TYR A 54 9.48 0.37 -9.15
CA TYR A 54 8.10 -0.11 -9.04
C TYR A 54 7.97 -1.31 -8.08
N TYR A 55 8.95 -2.22 -8.06
CA TYR A 55 8.97 -3.33 -7.11
C TYR A 55 9.08 -2.84 -5.65
N ALA A 56 9.86 -1.78 -5.41
CA ALA A 56 9.93 -1.15 -4.10
C ALA A 56 8.56 -0.57 -3.69
N CYS A 57 7.85 0.10 -4.59
CA CYS A 57 6.53 0.67 -4.30
C CYS A 57 5.49 -0.41 -3.96
N TYR A 58 5.46 -1.50 -4.74
CA TYR A 58 4.60 -2.65 -4.43
C TYR A 58 4.99 -3.32 -3.13
N GLY A 59 6.28 -3.57 -2.92
CA GLY A 59 6.80 -4.20 -1.72
C GLY A 59 6.42 -3.41 -0.47
N VAL A 60 6.66 -2.10 -0.46
CA VAL A 60 6.31 -1.23 0.68
C VAL A 60 4.81 -1.21 0.92
N SER A 61 3.98 -1.09 -0.13
CA SER A 61 2.51 -1.12 0.04
C SER A 61 2.02 -2.46 0.60
N GLY A 62 2.57 -3.58 0.13
CA GLY A 62 2.23 -4.91 0.63
C GLY A 62 2.66 -5.10 2.08
N VAL A 63 3.86 -4.66 2.46
CA VAL A 63 4.35 -4.72 3.85
C VAL A 63 3.45 -3.92 4.79
N ILE A 64 3.08 -2.69 4.42
CA ILE A 64 2.18 -1.85 5.22
C ILE A 64 0.83 -2.56 5.44
N VAL A 65 0.25 -3.14 4.39
CA VAL A 65 -1.02 -3.88 4.49
C VAL A 65 -0.88 -5.12 5.38
N LEU A 66 0.20 -5.89 5.22
CA LEU A 66 0.44 -7.08 6.05
C LEU A 66 0.59 -6.73 7.53
N ILE A 67 1.28 -5.63 7.85
CA ILE A 67 1.38 -5.10 9.22
C ILE A 67 -0.01 -4.73 9.74
N GLY A 68 -0.81 -4.01 8.95
CA GLY A 68 -2.18 -3.66 9.31
C GLY A 68 -3.05 -4.89 9.61
N ILE A 69 -2.98 -5.92 8.77
CA ILE A 69 -3.69 -7.19 8.97
C ILE A 69 -3.23 -7.89 10.26
N ALA A 70 -1.93 -7.93 10.51
CA ALA A 70 -1.38 -8.57 11.71
C ALA A 70 -1.83 -7.90 13.01
N LEU A 71 -2.03 -6.58 12.99
CA LEU A 71 -2.51 -5.83 14.15
C LEU A 71 -4.03 -5.92 14.34
N ILE A 72 -4.81 -6.02 13.26
CA ILE A 72 -6.27 -6.13 13.32
C ILE A 72 -6.71 -7.54 13.74
N VAL A 73 -6.04 -8.59 13.25
CA VAL A 73 -6.43 -9.98 13.48
C VAL A 73 -5.85 -10.51 14.80
N PRO A 74 -6.65 -10.76 15.85
CA PRO A 74 -6.15 -11.12 17.17
C PRO A 74 -5.39 -12.46 17.20
N ALA A 75 -5.75 -13.40 16.33
CA ALA A 75 -5.07 -14.68 16.21
C ALA A 75 -3.67 -14.54 15.59
N LEU A 76 -3.50 -13.63 14.61
CA LEU A 76 -2.22 -13.39 13.96
C LEU A 76 -1.29 -12.60 14.90
N HIS A 77 -1.83 -11.61 15.61
CA HIS A 77 -1.11 -10.86 16.64
C HIS A 77 -0.51 -11.80 17.70
N LYS A 78 -1.31 -12.74 18.23
CA LYS A 78 -0.85 -13.75 19.20
C LYS A 78 0.15 -14.76 18.63
N ALA A 79 -0.01 -15.17 17.37
CA ALA A 79 0.88 -16.14 16.74
C ALA A 79 2.27 -15.55 16.43
N LEU A 80 2.36 -14.23 16.21
CA LEU A 80 3.60 -13.51 15.91
C LEU A 80 4.40 -13.11 17.17
N GLY A 81 3.81 -13.26 18.36
CA GLY A 81 4.49 -13.07 19.65
C GLY A 81 4.64 -11.62 20.12
N PHE A 82 3.83 -10.68 19.60
CA PHE A 82 3.72 -9.30 20.09
C PHE A 82 2.68 -9.15 21.19
#